data_AF-A0A382XKQ8-F1
#
_entry.id   AF-A0A382XKQ8-F1
#
_cell.length_a   1.000
_cell.length_b   1.000
_cell.length_c   1.000
_cell.angle_alpha   90.00
_cell.angle_beta   90.00
_cell.angle_gamma   90.00
#
_symmetry.space_group_name_H-M   'P 1'
#
loop_
_entity.id
_entity.type
_entity.pdbx_description
1 polymer ?
#
loop_
_entity_poly.entity_id
_entity_poly.type
_entity_poly.pdbx_seq_one_letter_code
_entity_poly.pdbx_strand_id
1 'polypeptide(L)'
;VWQGDAIGVTLTSQAYEQAFPGFGGYLILVMVFVLSTTTVLTYSYYGGKCMGFLFGTKAEKYYLWGYMTLVTAGAVVSLDAAISLFDGVYATMAIPTMISTFILAPKVREISKTYFRRLDAGEFEKVTTTGASRVKENTFEG
;
A
#
# COMPACT_ATOMS: atom_id res chain seq x y z
N VAL A 1 33.54 -8.58 0.34
CA VAL A 1 32.29 -7.84 0.04
C VAL A 1 31.32 -7.80 1.22
N TRP A 2 31.36 -8.74 2.19
CA TRP A 2 30.51 -8.75 3.40
C TRP A 2 31.14 -8.09 4.65
N GLN A 3 32.27 -7.40 4.53
CA GLN A 3 32.98 -6.74 5.65
C GLN A 3 32.92 -5.20 5.54
N GLY A 4 31.77 -4.65 5.15
CA GLY A 4 31.56 -3.21 5.07
C GLY A 4 30.63 -2.74 6.18
N ASP A 5 30.99 -1.62 6.83
CA ASP A 5 30.15 -0.90 7.81
C ASP A 5 29.00 -0.12 7.12
N ALA A 6 28.75 -0.40 5.84
CA ALA A 6 27.72 0.25 5.05
C ALA A 6 26.36 -0.41 5.31
N ILE A 7 25.36 0.40 5.65
CA ILE A 7 24.00 -0.05 6.00
C ILE A 7 23.00 0.58 5.02
N GLY A 8 21.92 -0.16 4.71
CA GLY A 8 20.81 0.33 3.91
C GLY A 8 21.19 0.58 2.44
N VAL A 9 20.71 1.71 1.89
CA VAL A 9 20.87 2.04 0.47
C VAL A 9 22.33 2.16 0.03
N THR A 10 23.22 2.59 0.93
CA THR A 10 24.65 2.72 0.65
C THR A 10 25.29 1.38 0.36
N LEU A 11 24.90 0.32 1.08
CA LEU A 11 25.39 -1.03 0.85
C LEU A 11 24.97 -1.55 -0.52
N THR A 12 23.70 -1.36 -0.88
CA THR A 12 23.18 -1.77 -2.20
C THR A 12 23.85 -0.99 -3.33
N SER A 13 24.09 0.31 -3.13
CA SER A 13 24.81 1.15 -4.09
C SER A 13 26.24 0.66 -4.31
N GLN A 14 26.97 0.31 -3.25
CA GLN A 14 28.34 -0.23 -3.37
C GLN A 14 28.38 -1.60 -4.07
N ALA A 15 27.39 -2.46 -3.82
CA ALA A 15 27.26 -3.74 -4.50
C ALA A 15 26.97 -3.57 -5.99
N TYR A 16 26.08 -2.64 -6.35
CA TYR A 16 25.77 -2.33 -7.75
C TYR A 16 26.92 -1.67 -8.49
N GLU A 17 27.69 -0.81 -7.83
CA GLU A 17 28.87 -0.19 -8.42
C GLU A 17 29.97 -1.24 -8.71
N GLN A 18 30.08 -2.28 -7.87
CA GLN A 18 30.97 -3.41 -8.15
C GLN A 18 30.50 -4.26 -9.33
N ALA A 19 29.18 -4.44 -9.49
CA ALA A 19 28.61 -5.21 -10.60
C ALA A 19 28.66 -4.44 -11.93
N PHE A 20 28.42 -3.12 -11.90
CA PHE A 20 28.35 -2.24 -13.06
C PHE A 20 29.16 -0.95 -12.80
N PRO A 21 30.49 -1.02 -12.95
CA PRO A 21 31.37 0.12 -12.64
C PRO A 21 31.07 1.33 -13.53
N GLY A 22 30.86 2.48 -12.89
CA GLY A 22 30.59 3.77 -13.53
C GLY A 22 29.09 4.11 -13.70
N PHE A 23 28.19 3.12 -13.64
CA PHE A 23 26.74 3.34 -13.85
C PHE A 23 25.84 2.78 -12.74
N GLY A 24 26.35 1.83 -11.95
CA GLY A 24 25.56 1.11 -10.92
C GLY A 24 24.93 2.03 -9.88
N GLY A 25 25.68 3.01 -9.36
CA GLY A 25 25.17 3.97 -8.38
C GLY A 25 24.03 4.86 -8.90
N TYR A 26 24.13 5.35 -10.14
CA TYR A 26 23.09 6.17 -10.77
C TYR A 26 21.78 5.39 -10.98
N LEU A 27 21.89 4.13 -11.37
CA LEU A 27 20.73 3.25 -11.54
C LEU A 27 20.00 3.05 -10.21
N ILE A 28 20.72 2.77 -9.12
CA ILE A 28 20.13 2.64 -7.79
C ILE A 28 19.47 3.94 -7.31
N LEU A 29 20.08 5.09 -7.58
CA LEU A 29 19.50 6.38 -7.23
C LEU A 29 18.13 6.60 -7.89
N VAL A 30 18.00 6.29 -9.19
CA VAL A 30 16.72 6.39 -9.92
C VAL A 30 15.68 5.41 -9.35
N MET A 31 16.08 4.16 -9.09
CA MET A 31 15.19 3.14 -8.51
C MET A 31 14.66 3.56 -7.13
N VAL A 32 15.55 4.01 -6.24
CA VAL A 32 15.20 4.43 -4.88
C VAL A 32 14.33 5.68 -4.91
N PHE A 33 14.58 6.61 -5.82
CA PHE A 33 13.75 7.80 -5.99
C PHE A 33 12.30 7.45 -6.34
N VAL A 34 12.09 6.58 -7.33
CA VAL A 34 10.74 6.14 -7.75
C VAL A 34 10.05 5.34 -6.65
N LEU A 35 10.79 4.42 -6.00
CA LEU A 35 10.27 3.58 -4.91
C LEU A 35 9.87 4.41 -3.68
N SER A 36 10.74 5.33 -3.25
CA SER A 36 10.51 6.21 -2.10
C SER A 36 9.31 7.13 -2.35
N THR A 37 9.24 7.76 -3.53
CA THR A 37 8.11 8.63 -3.90
C THR A 37 6.79 7.86 -3.86
N THR A 38 6.76 6.66 -4.44
CA THR A 38 5.55 5.80 -4.42
C THR A 38 5.15 5.45 -2.99
N THR A 39 6.12 5.15 -2.12
CA THR A 39 5.87 4.80 -0.71
C THR A 39 5.29 5.99 0.06
N VAL A 40 5.87 7.18 -0.07
CA VAL A 40 5.39 8.40 0.58
C VAL A 40 3.95 8.73 0.15
N LEU A 41 3.66 8.66 -1.15
CA LEU A 41 2.30 8.88 -1.67
C LEU A 41 1.31 7.84 -1.15
N THR A 42 1.73 6.57 -1.13
CA THR A 42 0.91 5.45 -0.66
C THR A 42 0.54 5.62 0.82
N TYR A 43 1.50 5.97 1.67
CA TYR A 43 1.24 6.23 3.10
C TYR A 43 0.39 7.45 3.34
N SER A 44 0.59 8.53 2.58
CA SER A 44 -0.25 9.73 2.65
C SER A 44 -1.72 9.39 2.35
N TYR A 45 -1.98 8.59 1.32
CA TYR A 45 -3.32 8.16 0.94
C TYR A 45 -3.94 7.21 1.97
N TYR A 46 -3.26 6.13 2.33
CA TYR A 46 -3.81 5.15 3.28
C TYR A 46 -4.05 5.77 4.66
N GLY A 47 -3.13 6.59 5.14
CA GLY A 47 -3.28 7.24 6.43
C GLY A 47 -4.47 8.21 6.46
N GLY A 48 -4.69 8.98 5.39
CA GLY A 48 -5.86 9.84 5.26
C GLY A 48 -7.18 9.05 5.30
N LYS A 49 -7.25 7.92 4.58
CA LYS A 49 -8.44 7.05 4.59
C LYS A 49 -8.68 6.37 5.93
N CYS A 50 -7.63 5.89 6.59
CA CYS A 50 -7.72 5.32 7.94
C CYS A 50 -8.18 6.36 8.96
N MET A 51 -7.64 7.58 8.90
CA MET A 51 -8.05 8.69 9.77
C MET A 51 -9.50 9.09 9.52
N GLY A 52 -9.90 9.18 8.26
CA GLY A 52 -11.29 9.48 7.86
C GLY A 52 -12.29 8.42 8.33
N PHE A 53 -11.90 7.15 8.34
CA PHE A 53 -12.72 6.06 8.87
C PHE A 53 -12.86 6.11 10.39
N LEU A 54 -11.77 6.42 11.12
CA LEU A 54 -11.77 6.38 12.58
C LEU A 54 -12.35 7.65 13.24
N PHE A 55 -12.08 8.83 12.68
CA PHE A 55 -12.42 10.13 13.27
C PHE A 55 -13.34 10.99 12.39
N GLY A 56 -13.76 10.49 11.21
CA GLY A 56 -14.63 11.18 10.27
C GLY A 56 -13.90 12.02 9.22
N THR A 57 -14.62 12.39 8.15
CA THR A 57 -14.08 13.03 6.93
C THR A 57 -13.37 14.36 7.16
N LYS A 58 -13.67 15.08 8.24
CA LYS A 58 -12.98 16.35 8.57
C LYS A 58 -11.55 16.14 9.06
N ALA A 59 -11.24 14.97 9.64
CA ALA A 59 -9.93 14.65 10.21
C ALA A 59 -8.86 14.35 9.13
N GLU A 60 -9.28 13.99 7.91
CA GLU A 60 -8.39 13.66 6.78
C GLU A 60 -7.44 14.83 6.44
N LYS A 61 -7.94 16.08 6.49
CA LYS A 61 -7.12 17.27 6.22
C LYS A 61 -6.06 17.53 7.30
N TYR A 62 -6.35 17.20 8.56
CA TYR A 62 -5.40 17.35 9.66
C TYR A 62 -4.30 16.29 9.60
N TYR A 63 -4.64 15.07 9.13
CA TYR A 63 -3.65 14.02 8.92
C TYR A 63 -2.54 14.44 7.94
N LEU A 64 -2.89 15.09 6.82
CA LEU A 64 -1.91 15.57 5.84
C LEU A 64 -0.89 16.53 6.44
N TRP A 65 -1.33 17.44 7.32
CA TRP A 65 -0.42 18.34 8.05
C TRP A 65 0.51 17.58 9.01
N GLY A 66 -0.03 16.63 9.78
CA GLY A 66 0.78 15.78 10.66
C GLY A 66 1.78 14.92 9.89
N TYR A 67 1.36 14.39 8.74
CA TYR A 67 2.19 13.57 7.85
C TYR A 67 3.41 14.35 7.32
N MET A 68 3.24 15.59 6.87
CA MET A 68 4.35 16.44 6.42
C MET A 68 5.38 16.68 7.53
N THR A 69 4.93 16.92 8.75
CA THR A 69 5.82 17.07 9.91
C THR A 69 6.57 15.76 10.22
N LEU A 70 5.89 14.62 10.16
CA LEU A 70 6.51 13.30 10.38
C LEU A 70 7.56 12.97 9.31
N VAL A 71 7.30 13.27 8.03
CA VAL A 71 8.30 13.07 6.95
C VAL A 71 9.54 13.92 7.20
N THR A 72 9.35 15.18 7.60
CA THR A 72 10.46 16.09 7.91
C THR A 72 11.26 15.61 9.12
N ALA A 73 10.57 15.13 10.17
CA ALA A 73 11.22 14.53 11.33
C ALA A 73 11.94 13.21 10.99
N GLY A 74 11.36 12.39 10.11
CA GLY A 74 11.98 11.14 9.66
C GLY A 74 13.28 11.36 8.88
N ALA A 75 13.41 12.47 8.17
CA ALA A 75 14.63 12.82 7.44
C ALA A 75 15.85 13.10 8.35
N VAL A 76 15.63 13.40 9.63
CA VAL A 76 16.71 13.67 10.60
C VAL A 76 16.99 12.51 11.57
N VAL A 77 16.18 11.45 11.54
CA VAL A 77 16.34 10.27 12.39
C VAL A 77 17.42 9.34 11.81
N SER A 78 18.19 8.70 12.68
CA SER A 78 19.18 7.70 12.25
C SER A 78 18.50 6.46 11.67
N LEU A 79 19.16 5.81 10.70
CA LEU A 79 18.60 4.63 10.03
C LEU A 79 18.26 3.49 11.01
N ASP A 80 19.14 3.24 12.00
CA ASP A 80 18.96 2.18 13.00
C ASP A 80 17.74 2.44 13.91
N ALA A 81 17.57 3.70 14.36
CA ALA A 81 16.41 4.10 15.14
C ALA A 81 15.12 4.03 14.31
N ALA A 82 15.17 4.39 13.03
CA ALA A 82 14.02 4.29 12.14
C ALA A 82 13.59 2.83 11.92
N ILE A 83 14.53 1.92 11.66
CA ILE A 83 14.26 0.48 11.51
C ILE A 83 13.64 -0.08 12.80
N SER A 84 14.24 0.20 13.96
CA SER A 84 13.73 -0.25 15.26
C SER A 84 12.32 0.28 15.55
N LEU A 85 12.04 1.53 15.19
CA LEU A 85 10.71 2.12 15.34
C LEU A 85 9.69 1.43 14.44
N PHE A 86 10.02 1.20 13.15
CA PHE A 86 9.14 0.53 12.22
C PHE A 86 8.84 -0.90 12.66
N ASP A 87 9.83 -1.66 13.12
CA ASP A 87 9.63 -3.01 13.65
C ASP A 87 8.64 -3.00 14.81
N GLY A 88 8.73 -2.04 15.74
CA GLY A 88 7.78 -1.89 16.84
C GLY A 88 6.36 -1.55 16.37
N VAL A 89 6.22 -0.65 15.39
CA VAL A 89 4.90 -0.28 14.83
C VAL A 89 4.27 -1.44 14.06
N TYR A 90 5.06 -2.15 13.24
CA TYR A 90 4.59 -3.32 12.49
C TYR A 90 4.22 -4.49 13.40
N ALA A 91 5.02 -4.77 14.43
CA ALA A 91 4.68 -5.78 15.43
C ALA A 91 3.36 -5.45 16.13
N THR A 92 3.17 -4.17 16.51
CA THR A 92 1.93 -3.70 17.14
C THR A 92 0.73 -3.82 16.20
N MET A 93 0.90 -3.53 14.91
CA MET A 93 -0.15 -3.65 13.89
C MET A 93 -0.49 -5.12 13.55
N ALA A 94 0.50 -6.01 13.61
CA ALA A 94 0.33 -7.43 13.28
C ALA A 94 -0.64 -8.13 14.24
N ILE A 95 -0.59 -7.81 15.54
CA ILE A 95 -1.45 -8.41 16.58
C ILE A 95 -2.95 -8.23 16.28
N PRO A 96 -3.50 -7.01 16.15
CA PRO A 96 -4.93 -6.81 15.90
C PRO A 96 -5.35 -7.33 14.53
N THR A 97 -4.48 -7.25 13.52
CA THR A 97 -4.76 -7.75 12.16
C THR A 97 -4.90 -9.27 12.17
N MET A 98 -4.01 -9.98 12.84
CA MET A 98 -4.07 -11.44 12.96
C MET A 98 -5.30 -11.90 13.75
N ILE A 99 -5.61 -11.26 14.89
CA ILE A 99 -6.81 -11.59 15.67
C ILE A 99 -8.08 -11.38 14.84
N SER A 100 -8.18 -10.24 14.15
CA SER A 100 -9.32 -9.93 13.28
C SER A 100 -9.46 -10.95 12.16
N THR A 101 -8.33 -11.35 11.55
CA THR A 101 -8.29 -12.34 10.47
C THR A 101 -8.77 -13.70 10.96
N PHE A 102 -8.34 -14.18 12.13
CA PHE A 102 -8.80 -15.46 12.68
C PHE A 102 -10.31 -15.48 12.95
N ILE A 103 -10.86 -14.38 13.47
CA ILE A 103 -12.29 -14.25 13.74
C ILE A 103 -13.10 -14.17 12.44
N LEU A 104 -12.61 -13.44 11.43
CA LEU A 104 -13.31 -13.27 10.14
C LEU A 104 -13.10 -14.43 9.17
N ALA A 105 -12.04 -15.22 9.30
CA ALA A 105 -11.71 -16.34 8.41
C ALA A 105 -12.91 -17.26 8.09
N PRO A 106 -13.72 -17.76 9.06
CA PRO A 106 -14.87 -18.60 8.74
C PRO A 106 -15.94 -17.85 7.93
N LYS A 107 -16.19 -16.57 8.25
CA LYS A 107 -17.19 -15.74 7.57
C LYS A 107 -16.78 -15.41 6.13
N VAL A 108 -15.50 -15.08 5.92
CA VAL A 108 -14.94 -14.86 4.58
C VAL A 108 -15.04 -16.14 3.76
N ARG A 109 -14.75 -17.32 4.34
CA ARG A 109 -14.89 -18.60 3.63
C ARG A 109 -16.31 -18.85 3.11
N GLU A 110 -17.32 -18.51 3.90
CA GLU A 110 -18.74 -18.66 3.49
C GLU A 110 -19.11 -17.69 2.35
N ILE A 111 -18.73 -16.42 2.48
CA ILE A 111 -19.00 -15.39 1.48
C ILE A 111 -18.25 -15.69 0.19
N SER A 112 -16.99 -16.12 0.26
CA SER A 112 -16.18 -16.50 -0.90
C SER A 112 -16.81 -17.65 -1.69
N LYS A 113 -17.32 -18.70 -1.01
CA LYS A 113 -18.04 -19.79 -1.69
C LYS A 113 -19.26 -19.28 -2.45
N THR A 114 -20.02 -18.37 -1.85
CA THR A 114 -21.18 -17.76 -2.48
C THR A 114 -20.77 -16.89 -3.67
N TYR A 115 -19.71 -16.10 -3.55
CA TYR A 115 -19.17 -15.28 -4.62
C TYR A 115 -18.74 -16.12 -5.84
N PHE A 116 -17.96 -17.19 -5.61
CA PHE A 116 -17.50 -18.06 -6.69
C PHE A 116 -18.66 -18.83 -7.35
N ARG A 117 -19.67 -19.26 -6.58
CA ARG A 117 -20.87 -19.87 -7.16
C ARG A 117 -21.60 -18.93 -8.12
N ARG A 118 -21.71 -17.65 -7.76
CA ARG A 118 -22.36 -16.62 -8.59
C ARG A 118 -21.52 -16.25 -9.81
N LEU A 119 -20.19 -16.32 -9.68
CA LEU A 119 -19.25 -16.14 -10.78
C LEU A 119 -19.39 -17.27 -11.81
N ASP A 120 -19.36 -18.53 -11.36
CA ASP A 120 -19.50 -19.71 -12.24
C ASP A 120 -20.90 -19.80 -12.89
N ALA A 121 -21.94 -19.29 -12.22
CA ALA A 121 -23.28 -19.19 -12.77
C ALA A 121 -23.44 -18.06 -13.81
N GLY A 122 -22.39 -17.27 -14.08
CA GLY A 122 -22.41 -16.17 -15.06
C GLY A 122 -23.33 -15.01 -14.66
N GLU A 123 -23.67 -14.88 -13.38
CA GLU A 123 -24.63 -13.86 -12.91
C GLU A 123 -24.14 -12.42 -13.14
N PHE A 124 -22.82 -12.20 -13.04
CA PHE A 124 -22.22 -10.88 -13.23
C PHE A 124 -22.16 -10.45 -14.71
N GLU A 125 -22.21 -11.40 -15.64
CA GLU A 125 -22.26 -11.11 -17.08
C GLU A 125 -23.69 -10.79 -17.56
N LYS A 126 -24.69 -11.46 -16.96
CA LYS A 126 -26.11 -11.16 -17.21
C LYS A 126 -26.51 -9.77 -16.74
N VAL A 127 -25.95 -9.25 -15.65
CA VAL A 127 -26.23 -7.88 -15.16
C VAL A 127 -25.73 -6.83 -16.16
N THR A 128 -24.53 -6.99 -16.70
CA THR A 128 -23.96 -6.10 -17.72
C THR A 128 -24.78 -6.14 -19.02
N THR A 129 -25.23 -7.33 -19.43
CA THR A 129 -26.02 -7.50 -20.67
C THR A 129 -27.47 -7.05 -20.52
N THR A 130 -28.10 -7.30 -19.37
CA THR A 130 -29.49 -6.86 -19.08
C THR A 130 -29.58 -5.35 -18.91
N GLY A 131 -28.55 -4.71 -18.33
CA GLY A 131 -28.43 -3.26 -18.27
C GLY A 131 -28.24 -2.62 -19.65
N ALA A 132 -27.40 -3.22 -20.51
CA ALA A 132 -27.20 -2.75 -21.89
C ALA A 132 -28.46 -2.95 -22.77
N SER A 133 -29.23 -4.01 -22.56
CA SER A 133 -30.49 -4.26 -23.28
C SER A 133 -31.57 -3.23 -22.94
N ARG A 134 -31.75 -2.88 -21.65
CA ARG A 134 -32.72 -1.84 -21.25
C ARG A 134 -32.34 -0.43 -21.71
N VAL A 135 -31.04 -0.13 -21.82
CA VAL A 135 -30.59 1.16 -22.36
C VAL A 135 -30.90 1.28 -23.86
N LYS A 136 -30.78 0.18 -24.63
CA LYS A 136 -31.16 0.19 -26.05
C LYS A 136 -32.67 0.29 -26.26
N GLU A 137 -33.47 -0.35 -25.42
CA GLU A 137 -34.94 -0.29 -25.49
C GLU A 137 -35.48 1.11 -25.18
N ASN A 138 -34.93 1.80 -24.17
CA ASN A 138 -35.31 3.18 -23.83
C ASN A 138 -34.72 4.28 -24.75
N THR A 139 -33.84 3.96 -25.70
CA THR A 139 -33.27 4.94 -26.66
C THR A 139 -34.00 4.94 -28.00
N PHE A 140 -34.85 3.95 -28.28
CA PHE A 140 -35.56 3.82 -29.57
C PHE A 140 -37.03 4.32 -29.52
N GLU A 141 -37.50 4.79 -28.37
CA GLU A 141 -38.86 5.34 -28.16
C GLU A 141 -38.88 6.85 -27.83
N GLY A 142 -37.78 7.58 -28.07
CA GLY A 142 -37.66 9.02 -27.84
C GLY A 142 -37.53 9.84 -29.11
#